data_AF-A0A950GFH7-F1
#
_entry.id   AF-A0A950GFH7-F1
#
_cell.length_a   1.000
_cell.length_b   1.000
_cell.length_c   1.000
_cell.angle_alpha   90.00
_cell.angle_beta   90.00
_cell.angle_gamma   90.00
#
_symmetry.space_group_name_H-M   'P 1'
#
loop_
_entity.id
_entity.type
_entity.pdbx_description
1 polymer ?
#
loop_
_entity_poly.entity_id
_entity_poly.type
_entity_poly.pdbx_seq_one_letter_code
_entity_poly.pdbx_strand_id
1 'polypeptide(L)'
;MYGQASLDSIVKDRLRKWPQCPPGLTPRGRSQDSWLRGRPADQQGTMAHPFLKLPGSTRLRTLPDGLWLKFGGTPVEPFVDIFAIEACGTLQNLLDKRSRFAPSTQSLLAVCPVPWLLAPIAENDTTPRWMATGLLRRPPVMDFVLPVRDVRVMYGLKRRHYQGFATSQVPHPHEYFVPMDALTAEDSDKDPALQAFMSRACAASNFLSLP
;
A
#
# COMPACT_ATOMS: atom_id res chain seq x y z
N MET A 1 -15.58 29.50 11.99
CA MET A 1 -14.22 29.15 11.51
C MET A 1 -14.16 27.64 11.37
N TYR A 2 -14.31 27.11 10.15
CA TYR A 2 -14.20 25.68 9.92
C TYR A 2 -12.72 25.28 10.04
N GLY A 3 -12.43 24.40 10.99
CA GLY A 3 -11.09 23.87 11.21
C GLY A 3 -10.58 23.20 9.94
N GLN A 4 -9.47 23.69 9.41
CA GLN A 4 -8.81 23.13 8.24
C GLN A 4 -8.31 21.74 8.62
N ALA A 5 -9.03 20.69 8.20
CA ALA A 5 -8.57 19.32 8.38
C ALA A 5 -7.15 19.20 7.81
N SER A 6 -6.24 18.59 8.57
CA SER A 6 -4.87 18.33 8.11
C SER A 6 -4.92 17.54 6.80
N LEU A 7 -4.00 17.82 5.88
CA LEU A 7 -3.89 17.07 4.63
C LEU A 7 -3.83 15.56 4.88
N ASP A 8 -3.12 15.15 5.93
CA ASP A 8 -3.01 13.75 6.36
C ASP A 8 -4.35 13.14 6.74
N SER A 9 -5.25 13.90 7.40
CA SER A 9 -6.57 13.37 7.79
C SER A 9 -7.45 13.21 6.55
N ILE A 10 -7.43 14.18 5.63
CA ILE A 10 -8.17 14.09 4.37
C ILE A 10 -7.73 12.86 3.57
N VAL A 11 -6.41 12.65 3.43
CA VAL A 11 -5.87 11.49 2.72
C VAL A 11 -6.31 10.19 3.40
N LYS A 12 -6.15 10.07 4.72
CA LYS A 12 -6.57 8.86 5.45
C LYS A 12 -8.06 8.58 5.33
N ASP A 13 -8.89 9.62 5.37
CA ASP A 13 -10.34 9.47 5.22
C ASP A 13 -10.73 9.03 3.81
N ARG A 14 -10.01 9.47 2.77
CA ARG A 14 -10.21 8.99 1.40
C ARG A 14 -9.72 7.56 1.21
N LEU A 15 -8.50 7.25 1.65
CA LEU A 15 -7.93 5.91 1.52
C LEU A 15 -8.71 4.84 2.33
N ARG A 16 -9.42 5.22 3.39
CA ARG A 16 -10.32 4.31 4.12
C ARG A 16 -11.52 3.87 3.28
N LYS A 17 -11.92 4.66 2.28
CA LYS A 17 -13.00 4.32 1.35
C LYS A 17 -12.55 3.44 0.20
N TRP A 18 -11.24 3.37 -0.06
CA TRP A 18 -10.68 2.55 -1.13
C TRP A 18 -10.88 1.05 -0.85
N PRO A 19 -11.12 0.23 -1.88
CA PRO A 19 -11.38 -1.20 -1.69
C PRO A 19 -10.17 -2.01 -1.17
N GLN A 20 -10.41 -3.26 -0.79
CA GLN A 20 -9.37 -4.21 -0.37
C GLN A 20 -8.33 -4.47 -1.46
N CYS A 21 -8.74 -4.46 -2.72
CA CYS A 21 -7.83 -4.40 -3.85
C CYS A 21 -7.61 -2.94 -4.23
N PRO A 22 -6.36 -2.46 -4.39
CA PRO A 22 -6.12 -1.13 -4.92
C PRO A 22 -6.83 -0.95 -6.27
N PRO A 23 -7.47 0.20 -6.52
CA PRO A 23 -8.15 0.48 -7.78
C PRO A 23 -7.24 0.27 -8.99
N GLY A 24 -7.72 -0.42 -10.02
CA GLY A 24 -6.92 -0.71 -11.22
C GLY A 24 -5.91 -1.86 -11.09
N LEU A 25 -5.67 -2.39 -9.88
CA LEU A 25 -4.85 -3.59 -9.65
C LEU A 25 -5.67 -4.88 -9.57
N THR A 26 -6.89 -4.86 -10.10
CA THR A 26 -7.82 -5.99 -10.09
C THR A 26 -7.19 -7.21 -10.75
N PRO A 27 -7.24 -8.41 -10.12
CA PRO A 27 -6.69 -9.62 -10.71
C PRO A 27 -7.33 -9.91 -12.07
N ARG A 28 -6.51 -10.06 -13.10
CA ARG A 28 -6.94 -10.63 -14.39
C ARG A 28 -6.75 -12.14 -14.32
N GLY A 29 -7.69 -12.87 -13.71
CA GLY A 29 -7.64 -14.34 -13.67
C GLY A 29 -8.36 -14.97 -12.46
N ARG A 30 -8.34 -16.32 -12.40
CA ARG A 30 -8.95 -17.14 -11.34
C ARG A 30 -8.11 -17.25 -10.05
N SER A 31 -6.95 -16.60 -9.98
CA SER A 31 -6.10 -16.66 -8.78
C SER A 31 -6.80 -15.93 -7.62
N GLN A 32 -6.79 -16.54 -6.43
CA GLN A 32 -7.14 -15.91 -5.14
C GLN A 32 -6.08 -14.87 -4.72
N ASP A 33 -5.71 -13.99 -5.65
CA ASP A 33 -4.80 -12.86 -5.43
C ASP A 33 -5.52 -11.79 -4.60
N SER A 34 -5.83 -12.14 -3.34
CA SER A 34 -6.53 -11.24 -2.45
C SER A 34 -5.53 -10.26 -1.84
N TRP A 35 -5.53 -9.05 -2.39
CA TRP A 35 -4.93 -7.91 -1.72
C TRP A 35 -5.61 -7.71 -0.37
N LEU A 36 -4.82 -7.47 0.67
CA LEU A 36 -5.29 -7.06 1.97
C LEU A 36 -4.83 -5.64 2.27
N ARG A 37 -5.78 -4.77 2.57
CA ARG A 37 -5.52 -3.41 3.04
C ARG A 37 -4.97 -3.44 4.46
N GLY A 38 -3.71 -3.04 4.61
CA GLY A 38 -3.06 -2.86 5.91
C GLY A 38 -3.33 -1.49 6.52
N ARG A 39 -3.39 -0.43 5.71
CA ARG A 39 -3.67 0.95 6.14
C ARG A 39 -4.39 1.78 5.07
N PRO A 40 -5.15 2.80 5.48
CA PRO A 40 -5.66 3.00 6.84
C PRO A 40 -6.63 1.85 7.20
N ALA A 41 -6.61 1.41 8.46
CA ALA A 41 -7.54 0.39 8.91
C ALA A 41 -8.91 0.99 9.24
N ASP A 42 -9.86 0.09 9.48
CA ASP A 42 -11.22 0.44 9.88
C ASP A 42 -11.22 1.15 11.26
N GLN A 43 -12.30 1.88 11.57
CA GLN A 43 -12.35 2.95 12.59
C GLN A 43 -12.01 2.54 14.04
N GLN A 44 -11.76 1.27 14.32
CA GLN A 44 -11.26 0.83 15.62
C GLN A 44 -9.77 1.18 15.77
N GLY A 45 -9.51 2.41 16.22
CA GLY A 45 -8.19 2.99 16.50
C GLY A 45 -7.35 2.29 17.57
N THR A 46 -7.64 1.03 17.89
CA THR A 46 -6.94 0.18 18.86
C THR A 46 -6.22 -1.02 18.21
N MET A 47 -6.40 -1.28 16.91
CA MET A 47 -5.73 -2.40 16.25
C MET A 47 -4.28 -2.08 15.84
N ALA A 48 -3.36 -2.99 16.15
CA ALA A 48 -1.99 -2.93 15.66
C ALA A 48 -1.97 -3.13 14.14
N HIS A 49 -1.49 -2.15 13.37
CA HIS A 49 -1.47 -2.22 11.90
C HIS A 49 -0.19 -2.84 11.36
N PRO A 50 -0.24 -3.44 10.15
CA PRO A 50 0.97 -3.81 9.44
C PRO A 50 1.88 -2.61 9.22
N PHE A 51 3.18 -2.88 9.28
CA PHE A 51 4.21 -1.87 9.08
C PHE A 51 5.42 -2.47 8.37
N LEU A 52 6.22 -1.61 7.76
CA LEU A 52 7.45 -2.03 7.08
C LEU A 52 8.65 -1.72 7.95
N LYS A 53 9.71 -2.51 7.85
CA LYS A 53 11.00 -2.26 8.50
C LYS A 53 12.15 -2.80 7.67
N LEU A 54 13.34 -2.27 7.91
CA LEU A 54 14.57 -2.89 7.41
C LEU A 54 14.86 -4.19 8.20
N PRO A 55 15.36 -5.24 7.55
CA PRO A 55 15.91 -6.40 8.25
C PRO A 55 16.91 -5.99 9.33
N GLY A 56 16.85 -6.63 10.50
CA GLY A 56 17.70 -6.29 11.65
C GLY A 56 17.34 -5.02 12.42
N SER A 57 16.46 -4.16 11.89
CA SER A 57 15.99 -2.97 12.62
C SER A 57 14.85 -3.31 13.59
N THR A 58 14.94 -2.80 14.82
CA THR A 58 13.87 -2.87 15.83
C THR A 58 13.21 -1.52 16.11
N ARG A 59 13.84 -0.42 15.68
CA ARG A 59 13.43 0.96 16.00
C ARG A 59 12.74 1.68 14.85
N LEU A 60 13.17 1.43 13.61
CA LEU A 60 12.65 2.14 12.45
C LEU A 60 11.50 1.37 11.83
N ARG A 61 10.28 1.91 12.00
CA ARG A 61 9.05 1.43 11.36
C ARG A 61 8.59 2.46 10.34
N THR A 62 8.33 1.99 9.13
CA THR A 62 7.66 2.78 8.08
C THR A 62 6.18 2.44 8.12
N LEU A 63 5.36 3.48 8.29
CA LEU A 63 3.90 3.42 8.32
C LEU A 63 3.38 4.29 7.18
N PRO A 64 3.18 3.72 5.97
CA PRO A 64 2.67 4.49 4.85
C PRO A 64 1.27 5.03 5.14
N ASP A 65 0.89 6.13 4.48
CA ASP A 65 -0.46 6.69 4.59
C ASP A 65 -1.53 5.69 4.12
N GLY A 66 -1.23 4.95 3.05
CA GLY A 66 -1.96 3.76 2.61
C GLY A 66 -1.02 2.59 2.36
N LEU A 67 -1.43 1.38 2.73
CA LEU A 67 -0.64 0.15 2.55
C LEU A 67 -1.56 -0.99 2.17
N TRP A 68 -1.24 -1.67 1.07
CA TRP A 68 -1.86 -2.90 0.62
C TRP A 68 -0.80 -3.99 0.47
N LEU A 69 -1.19 -5.20 0.85
CA LEU A 69 -0.32 -6.37 0.96
C LEU A 69 -0.88 -7.46 0.06
N LYS A 70 -0.09 -7.95 -0.89
CA LYS A 70 -0.41 -9.10 -1.72
C LYS A 70 0.47 -10.27 -1.29
N PHE A 71 -0.12 -11.19 -0.54
CA PHE A 71 0.58 -12.37 -0.02
C PHE A 71 0.80 -13.37 -1.17
N GLY A 72 1.97 -14.01 -1.18
CA GLY A 72 2.30 -14.98 -2.22
C GLY A 72 3.40 -15.94 -1.80
N GLY A 73 3.65 -16.92 -2.67
CA GLY A 73 4.62 -17.98 -2.45
C GLY A 73 3.97 -19.22 -1.85
N THR A 74 4.75 -19.96 -1.08
CA THR A 74 4.30 -21.17 -0.37
C THR A 74 4.50 -21.00 1.14
N PRO A 75 3.93 -21.86 1.99
CA PRO A 75 4.23 -21.83 3.42
C PRO A 75 5.71 -21.99 3.77
N VAL A 76 6.52 -22.54 2.86
CA VAL A 76 7.98 -22.73 3.05
C VAL A 76 8.76 -21.53 2.53
N GLU A 77 8.28 -20.90 1.45
CA GLU A 77 8.89 -19.73 0.83
C GLU A 77 7.88 -18.59 0.69
N PRO A 78 7.45 -18.00 1.83
CA PRO A 78 6.43 -16.96 1.80
C PRO A 78 7.04 -15.59 1.50
N PHE A 79 6.32 -14.76 0.76
CA PHE A 79 6.67 -13.36 0.52
C PHE A 79 5.42 -12.49 0.48
N VAL A 80 5.64 -11.17 0.41
CA VAL A 80 4.57 -10.21 0.14
C VAL A 80 5.02 -9.19 -0.90
N ASP A 81 4.15 -8.86 -1.84
CA ASP A 81 4.30 -7.66 -2.66
C ASP A 81 3.48 -6.52 -2.04
N ILE A 82 3.97 -5.29 -2.12
CA ILE A 82 3.30 -4.15 -1.50
C ILE A 82 2.91 -3.08 -2.51
N PHE A 83 1.76 -2.46 -2.27
CA PHE A 83 1.39 -1.19 -2.85
C PHE A 83 1.22 -0.16 -1.72
N ALA A 84 2.08 0.86 -1.71
CA ALA A 84 2.09 1.91 -0.70
C ALA A 84 1.65 3.24 -1.29
N ILE A 85 1.01 4.08 -0.47
CA ILE A 85 0.66 5.46 -0.80
C ILE A 85 1.25 6.38 0.26
N GLU A 86 1.85 7.47 -0.21
CA GLU A 86 2.48 8.49 0.63
C GLU A 86 2.05 9.88 0.18
N ALA A 87 1.30 10.59 1.02
CA ALA A 87 0.91 11.96 0.76
C ALA A 87 2.03 12.92 1.18
N CYS A 88 2.55 13.70 0.24
CA CYS A 88 3.70 14.56 0.48
C CYS A 88 3.31 16.03 0.38
N GLY A 89 3.30 16.70 1.54
CA GLY A 89 2.94 18.12 1.64
C GLY A 89 4.04 19.08 1.19
N THR A 90 5.30 18.62 1.18
CA THR A 90 6.50 19.38 0.81
C THR A 90 7.51 18.49 0.07
N LEU A 91 8.48 19.10 -0.63
CA LEU A 91 9.58 18.35 -1.27
C LEU A 91 10.46 17.63 -0.24
N GLN A 92 10.77 18.25 0.90
CA GLN A 92 11.54 17.60 1.96
C GLN A 92 10.83 16.34 2.49
N ASN A 93 9.51 16.44 2.69
CA ASN A 93 8.70 15.29 3.13
C ASN A 93 8.67 14.19 2.06
N LEU A 94 8.63 14.56 0.77
CA LEU A 94 8.77 13.59 -0.32
C LEU A 94 10.12 12.88 -0.26
N LEU A 95 11.23 13.60 -0.15
CA LEU A 95 12.57 12.98 -0.14
C LEU A 95 12.75 12.05 1.07
N ASP A 96 12.28 12.46 2.25
CA ASP A 96 12.29 11.62 3.44
C ASP A 96 11.48 10.33 3.23
N LYS A 97 10.24 10.43 2.74
CA LYS A 97 9.38 9.27 2.46
C LYS A 97 9.94 8.39 1.34
N ARG A 98 10.49 8.98 0.27
CA ARG A 98 11.16 8.25 -0.84
C ARG A 98 12.34 7.42 -0.37
N SER A 99 13.14 7.93 0.55
CA SER A 99 14.30 7.19 1.08
C SER A 99 13.94 5.85 1.74
N ARG A 100 12.68 5.68 2.17
CA ARG A 100 12.17 4.47 2.83
C ARG A 100 11.79 3.35 1.85
N PHE A 101 11.72 3.65 0.54
CA PHE A 101 11.33 2.71 -0.51
C PHE A 101 12.40 2.72 -1.60
N ALA A 102 13.46 1.94 -1.42
CA ALA A 102 14.58 1.87 -2.36
C ALA A 102 14.95 0.40 -2.67
N PRO A 103 14.06 -0.35 -3.36
CA PRO A 103 14.20 -1.81 -3.55
C PRO A 103 15.50 -2.21 -4.26
N SER A 104 16.07 -1.33 -5.08
CA SER A 104 17.37 -1.56 -5.75
C SER A 104 18.57 -1.56 -4.82
N THR A 105 18.43 -1.03 -3.59
CA THR A 105 19.54 -0.84 -2.65
C THR A 105 19.24 -1.38 -1.25
N GLN A 106 17.99 -1.74 -0.96
CA GLN A 106 17.52 -2.12 0.37
C GLN A 106 16.43 -3.18 0.26
N SER A 107 16.45 -4.11 1.22
CA SER A 107 15.34 -5.05 1.43
C SER A 107 14.39 -4.52 2.50
N LEU A 108 13.10 -4.85 2.38
CA LEU A 108 12.09 -4.53 3.38
C LEU A 108 11.45 -5.82 3.93
N LEU A 109 11.05 -5.77 5.19
CA LEU A 109 10.17 -6.75 5.81
C LEU A 109 8.82 -6.11 6.07
N ALA A 110 7.74 -6.82 5.76
CA ALA A 110 6.41 -6.49 6.26
C ALA A 110 6.16 -7.26 7.55
N VAL A 111 5.78 -6.55 8.61
CA VAL A 111 5.35 -7.14 9.87
C VAL A 111 3.84 -7.03 9.94
N CYS A 112 3.15 -8.16 10.02
CA CYS A 112 1.70 -8.25 10.17
C CYS A 112 1.36 -8.68 11.60
N PRO A 113 0.85 -7.77 12.45
CA PRO A 113 0.55 -8.10 13.84
C PRO A 113 -0.56 -9.14 13.99
N VAL A 114 -0.47 -9.99 15.03
CA VAL A 114 -1.51 -11.00 15.33
C VAL A 114 -2.93 -10.40 15.40
N PRO A 115 -3.18 -9.27 16.09
CA PRO A 115 -4.52 -8.71 16.15
C PRO A 115 -5.09 -8.37 14.77
N TRP A 116 -4.26 -7.84 13.86
CA TRP A 116 -4.70 -7.52 12.50
C TRP A 116 -4.96 -8.77 11.67
N LEU A 117 -4.12 -9.82 11.81
CA LEU A 117 -4.28 -11.10 11.13
C LEU A 117 -5.54 -11.85 11.57
N LEU A 118 -5.91 -11.75 12.84
CA LEU A 118 -7.11 -12.39 13.39
C LEU A 118 -8.40 -11.60 13.13
N ALA A 119 -8.32 -10.33 12.77
CA ALA A 119 -9.51 -9.56 12.42
C ALA A 119 -10.12 -10.00 11.08
N PRO A 120 -11.44 -9.72 10.89
CA PRO A 120 -12.12 -9.80 9.61
C PRO A 120 -11.39 -9.07 8.48
N ILE A 121 -11.53 -9.56 7.24
CA ILE A 121 -11.08 -8.84 6.05
C ILE A 121 -11.80 -7.50 5.94
N ALA A 122 -13.14 -7.49 6.10
CA ALA A 122 -13.98 -6.30 6.05
C ALA A 122 -15.23 -6.45 6.92
N GLU A 123 -16.00 -5.38 7.11
CA GLU A 123 -17.26 -5.42 7.88
C GLU A 123 -18.27 -6.44 7.33
N ASN A 124 -18.29 -6.61 6.02
CA ASN A 124 -19.15 -7.55 5.30
C ASN A 124 -18.46 -8.89 4.99
N ASP A 125 -17.20 -9.08 5.39
CA ASP A 125 -16.44 -10.31 5.21
C ASP A 125 -15.71 -10.68 6.51
N THR A 126 -16.36 -11.54 7.29
CA THR A 126 -15.89 -11.98 8.60
C THR A 126 -14.73 -12.95 8.55
N THR A 127 -14.27 -13.34 7.35
CA THR A 127 -13.11 -14.21 7.18
C THR A 127 -11.88 -13.57 7.84
N PRO A 128 -11.18 -14.26 8.75
CA PRO A 128 -9.94 -13.74 9.31
C PRO A 128 -8.88 -13.49 8.24
N ARG A 129 -8.19 -12.35 8.30
CA ARG A 129 -7.17 -11.97 7.30
C ARG A 129 -6.08 -13.03 7.11
N TRP A 130 -5.70 -13.75 8.16
CA TRP A 130 -4.71 -14.83 8.06
C TRP A 130 -5.13 -15.94 7.08
N MET A 131 -6.41 -16.25 6.97
CA MET A 131 -6.92 -17.27 6.05
C MET A 131 -6.77 -16.80 4.60
N ALA A 132 -7.09 -15.53 4.33
CA ALA A 132 -6.94 -14.93 3.00
C ALA A 132 -5.48 -14.89 2.51
N THR A 133 -4.50 -14.93 3.41
CA THR A 133 -3.10 -15.00 2.99
C THR A 133 -2.76 -16.28 2.23
N GLY A 134 -3.47 -17.39 2.49
CA GLY A 134 -3.15 -18.72 1.93
C GLY A 134 -1.81 -19.32 2.40
N LEU A 135 -1.07 -18.64 3.29
CA LEU A 135 0.27 -19.04 3.72
C LEU A 135 0.29 -19.76 5.07
N LEU A 136 -0.71 -19.50 5.92
CA LEU A 136 -0.81 -20.05 7.27
C LEU A 136 -1.83 -21.17 7.33
N ARG A 137 -1.47 -22.31 7.92
CA ARG A 137 -2.37 -23.47 8.10
C ARG A 137 -3.19 -23.42 9.39
N ARG A 138 -2.79 -22.57 10.35
CA ARG A 138 -3.40 -22.42 11.67
C ARG A 138 -3.41 -20.94 12.05
N PRO A 139 -4.30 -20.52 12.96
CA PRO A 139 -4.30 -19.16 13.48
C PRO A 139 -2.91 -18.76 14.03
N PRO A 140 -2.38 -17.59 13.64
CA PRO A 140 -1.08 -17.14 14.11
C PRO A 140 -1.14 -16.75 15.59
N VAL A 141 -0.11 -17.15 16.35
CA VAL A 141 0.09 -16.76 17.76
C VAL A 141 1.23 -15.75 17.92
N MET A 142 1.91 -15.40 16.81
CA MET A 142 2.98 -14.42 16.75
C MET A 142 2.88 -13.61 15.47
N ASP A 143 3.51 -12.43 15.46
CA ASP A 143 3.51 -11.55 14.29
C ASP A 143 4.06 -12.28 13.08
N PHE A 144 3.36 -12.15 11.95
CA PHE A 144 3.80 -12.77 10.70
C PHE A 144 4.71 -11.79 9.96
N VAL A 145 6.00 -12.14 9.88
CA VAL A 145 7.03 -11.30 9.26
C VAL A 145 7.43 -11.90 7.93
N LEU A 146 7.32 -11.11 6.87
CA LEU A 146 7.55 -11.56 5.49
C LEU A 146 8.57 -10.67 4.77
N PRO A 147 9.44 -11.24 3.92
CA PRO A 147 10.21 -10.45 2.99
C PRO A 147 9.29 -9.77 1.98
N VAL A 148 9.53 -8.48 1.73
CA VAL A 148 8.87 -7.76 0.65
C VAL A 148 9.60 -8.08 -0.65
N ARG A 149 8.91 -8.69 -1.61
CA ARG A 149 9.49 -9.10 -2.90
C ARG A 149 9.39 -7.98 -3.94
N ASP A 150 8.21 -7.43 -4.17
CA ASP A 150 8.00 -6.26 -5.03
C ASP A 150 7.47 -5.07 -4.22
N VAL A 151 7.97 -3.88 -4.54
CA VAL A 151 7.56 -2.61 -3.95
C VAL A 151 6.98 -1.75 -5.05
N ARG A 152 5.77 -1.25 -4.83
CA ARG A 152 5.17 -0.18 -5.64
C ARG A 152 4.72 0.92 -4.70
N VAL A 153 5.09 2.17 -5.00
CA VAL A 153 4.77 3.31 -4.14
C VAL A 153 4.24 4.47 -4.96
N MET A 154 3.10 5.01 -4.54
CA MET A 154 2.48 6.18 -5.15
C MET A 154 2.61 7.40 -4.23
N TYR A 155 3.22 8.46 -4.73
CA TYR A 155 3.37 9.73 -4.03
C TYR A 155 2.32 10.74 -4.50
N GLY A 156 1.48 11.19 -3.57
CA GLY A 156 0.61 12.33 -3.79
C GLY A 156 1.38 13.64 -3.57
N LEU A 157 1.42 14.52 -4.56
CA LEU A 157 2.18 15.78 -4.49
C LEU A 157 1.26 16.99 -4.63
N LYS A 158 1.45 18.03 -3.81
CA LYS A 158 0.78 19.32 -4.06
C LYS A 158 1.11 19.84 -5.46
N ARG A 159 0.16 20.53 -6.09
CA ARG A 159 0.21 20.94 -7.51
C ARG A 159 1.55 21.52 -7.96
N ARG A 160 2.11 22.49 -7.20
CA ARG A 160 3.40 23.10 -7.49
C ARG A 160 4.55 22.08 -7.50
N HIS A 161 4.57 21.17 -6.53
CA HIS A 161 5.60 20.13 -6.45
C HIS A 161 5.43 19.07 -7.53
N TYR A 162 4.18 18.67 -7.83
CA TYR A 162 3.89 17.74 -8.92
C TYR A 162 4.40 18.27 -10.26
N GLN A 163 4.06 19.52 -10.60
CA GLN A 163 4.48 20.15 -11.86
C GLN A 163 6.00 20.24 -11.96
N GLY A 164 6.68 20.70 -10.90
CA GLY A 164 8.14 20.76 -10.89
C GLY A 164 8.79 19.38 -11.02
N PHE A 165 8.24 18.35 -10.36
CA PHE A 165 8.76 17.00 -10.44
C PHE A 165 8.56 16.42 -11.85
N ALA A 166 7.36 16.56 -12.42
CA ALA A 166 7.01 16.04 -13.74
C ALA A 166 7.83 16.66 -14.88
N THR A 167 8.33 17.89 -14.72
CA THR A 167 9.16 18.57 -15.74
C THR A 167 10.65 18.36 -15.59
N SER A 168 11.13 17.92 -14.40
CA SER A 168 12.57 17.91 -14.10
C SER A 168 13.13 16.58 -13.58
N GLN A 169 12.27 15.60 -13.28
CA GLN A 169 12.67 14.35 -12.65
C GLN A 169 12.08 13.15 -13.40
N VAL A 170 12.80 12.02 -13.33
CA VAL A 170 12.34 10.73 -13.82
C VAL A 170 12.05 9.83 -12.61
N PRO A 171 10.82 9.28 -12.48
CA PRO A 171 10.50 8.30 -11.45
C PRO A 171 11.37 7.04 -11.55
N HIS A 172 11.70 6.42 -10.41
CA HIS A 172 12.22 5.05 -10.42
C HIS A 172 11.12 4.05 -10.82
N PRO A 173 11.46 2.82 -11.27
CA PRO A 173 10.48 1.85 -11.76
C PRO A 173 9.38 1.43 -10.75
N HIS A 174 9.64 1.58 -9.45
CA HIS A 174 8.67 1.32 -8.38
C HIS A 174 7.83 2.54 -7.99
N GLU A 175 8.14 3.72 -8.52
CA GLU A 175 7.55 5.00 -8.10
C GLU A 175 6.48 5.50 -9.07
N TYR A 176 5.39 5.98 -8.50
CA TYR A 176 4.24 6.55 -9.19
C TYR A 176 3.95 7.91 -8.56
N PHE A 177 3.62 8.91 -9.37
CA PHE A 177 3.37 10.28 -8.87
C PHE A 177 2.01 10.76 -9.34
N VAL A 178 1.22 11.32 -8.42
CA VAL A 178 -0.10 11.87 -8.72
C VAL A 178 -0.26 13.25 -8.10
N PRO A 179 -1.08 14.14 -8.69
CA PRO A 179 -1.51 15.35 -8.02
C PRO A 179 -2.28 14.99 -6.74
N MET A 180 -1.98 15.69 -5.64
CA MET A 180 -2.65 15.51 -4.35
C MET A 180 -4.17 15.65 -4.49
N ASP A 181 -4.61 16.60 -5.30
CA ASP A 181 -6.03 16.88 -5.55
C ASP A 181 -6.74 15.64 -6.12
N ALA A 182 -6.08 14.86 -7.00
CA ALA A 182 -6.63 13.62 -7.54
C ALA A 182 -6.72 12.51 -6.48
N LEU A 183 -5.70 12.41 -5.61
CA LEU A 183 -5.71 11.45 -4.51
C LEU A 183 -6.81 11.76 -3.48
N THR A 184 -7.03 13.05 -3.18
CA THR A 184 -7.99 13.51 -2.17
C THR A 184 -9.40 13.77 -2.70
N ALA A 185 -9.60 13.64 -4.01
CA ALA A 185 -10.90 13.80 -4.65
C ALA A 185 -11.93 12.86 -4.02
N GLU A 186 -13.19 13.28 -4.05
CA GLU A 186 -14.28 12.38 -3.76
C GLU A 186 -14.32 11.25 -4.78
N ASP A 187 -14.54 10.02 -4.31
CA ASP A 187 -14.53 8.81 -5.14
C ASP A 187 -13.26 8.66 -6.00
N SER A 188 -12.10 9.05 -5.47
CA SER A 188 -10.81 8.91 -6.19
C SER A 188 -10.52 7.46 -6.59
N ASP A 189 -11.03 6.48 -5.83
CA ASP A 189 -10.97 5.06 -6.18
C ASP A 189 -11.73 4.69 -7.46
N LYS A 190 -12.66 5.53 -7.90
CA LYS A 190 -13.48 5.33 -9.11
C LYS A 190 -13.01 6.15 -10.31
N ASP A 191 -12.01 7.01 -10.15
CA ASP A 191 -11.45 7.81 -11.25
C ASP A 191 -10.81 6.89 -12.31
N PRO A 192 -11.34 6.82 -13.55
CA PRO A 192 -10.80 5.95 -14.59
C PRO A 192 -9.35 6.26 -14.94
N ALA A 193 -8.94 7.54 -14.89
CA ALA A 193 -7.56 7.94 -15.19
C ALA A 193 -6.61 7.48 -14.08
N LEU A 194 -7.03 7.58 -12.82
CA LEU A 194 -6.25 7.07 -11.69
C LEU A 194 -6.15 5.54 -11.72
N GLN A 195 -7.26 4.85 -11.97
CA GLN A 195 -7.27 3.39 -12.12
C GLN A 195 -6.37 2.92 -13.27
N ALA A 196 -6.45 3.56 -14.43
CA ALA A 196 -5.60 3.25 -15.57
C ALA A 196 -4.12 3.51 -15.26
N PHE A 197 -3.81 4.58 -14.54
CA PHE A 197 -2.45 4.88 -14.09
C PHE A 197 -1.95 3.82 -13.10
N MET A 198 -2.74 3.48 -12.07
CA MET A 198 -2.41 2.47 -11.07
C MET A 198 -2.26 1.07 -11.67
N SER A 199 -3.01 0.74 -12.72
CA SER A 199 -2.90 -0.57 -13.40
C SER A 199 -1.48 -0.86 -13.92
N ARG A 200 -0.68 0.19 -14.17
CA ARG A 200 0.73 0.05 -14.57
C ARG A 200 1.61 -0.53 -13.47
N ALA A 201 1.20 -0.42 -12.21
CA ALA A 201 1.87 -1.05 -11.08
C ALA A 201 1.60 -2.55 -10.97
N CYS A 202 0.69 -3.10 -11.77
CA CYS A 202 0.50 -4.54 -11.86
C CYS A 202 1.70 -5.19 -12.57
N ALA A 203 2.25 -6.25 -11.99
CA ALA A 203 3.37 -6.99 -12.60
C ALA A 203 3.05 -7.50 -14.02
N ALA A 204 1.78 -7.86 -14.28
CA ALA A 204 1.29 -8.28 -15.59
C ALA A 204 1.44 -7.19 -16.67
N SER A 205 1.44 -5.91 -16.28
CA SER A 205 1.59 -4.78 -17.21
C SER A 205 2.99 -4.69 -17.83
N ASN A 206 3.95 -5.50 -17.36
CA ASN A 206 5.28 -5.61 -17.97
C ASN A 206 5.33 -6.63 -19.13
N PHE A 207 4.24 -7.36 -19.38
CA PHE A 207 4.20 -8.41 -20.40
C PHE A 207 3.21 -8.04 -21.51
N LEU A 208 3.59 -8.26 -22.76
CA LEU A 208 2.74 -8.02 -23.94
C LEU A 208 1.50 -8.94 -23.94
N SER A 209 1.69 -10.18 -23.49
CA SER A 209 0.62 -11.17 -23.29
C SER A 209 0.95 -12.02 -22.07
N LEU A 210 -0.09 -12.44 -21.34
CA LEU A 210 0.04 -13.46 -20.31
C LEU A 210 -0.21 -14.85 -20.94
N PRO A 211 0.42 -15.92 -20.43
CA PRO A 211 0.16 -17.30 -20.85
C PRO A 211 -1.30 -17.73 -20.66
#